data_AF-A0A9P0BY48-F1
#
_entry.id   AF-A0A9P0BY48-F1
#
_cell.length_a   1.000
_cell.length_b   1.000
_cell.length_c   1.000
_cell.angle_alpha   90.00
_cell.angle_beta   90.00
_cell.angle_gamma   90.00
#
_symmetry.space_group_name_H-M   'P 1'
#
loop_
_entity.id
_entity.type
_entity.pdbx_description
1 polymer ?
#
loop_
_entity_poly.entity_id
_entity_poly.type
_entity_poly.pdbx_seq_one_letter_code
_entity_poly.pdbx_strand_id
1 'polypeptide(L)'
;MEKQIVFLQEELRKGDYPWEGDNDLLKESNKHKLLLESIDEFKKQLPLLKEKIKNARVCGPDCRLKHDDLHINLDILTPAELLRTVKRFERLKTDLISTLRSKEWRLDSESKLFVRVNDQRSYLQNELMICQNNILRLQKNGPYWQHISRNNDERVLDPKRGPIKKSFGERLPPIAAQ
;
A
#
# COMPACT_ATOMS: atom_id res chain seq x y z
N MET A 1 29.65 65.83 19.38
CA MET A 1 29.08 65.18 20.58
C MET A 1 27.63 64.75 20.37
N GLU A 2 26.72 65.64 19.97
CA GLU A 2 25.29 65.28 19.79
C GLU A 2 25.06 64.13 18.80
N LYS A 3 25.79 64.08 17.67
CA LYS A 3 25.71 62.96 16.71
C LYS A 3 26.12 61.60 17.30
N GLN A 4 27.09 61.57 18.21
CA GLN A 4 27.51 60.34 18.89
C GLN A 4 26.48 59.91 19.94
N ILE A 5 25.85 60.89 20.61
CA ILE A 5 24.79 60.63 21.59
C ILE A 5 23.55 60.04 20.89
N VAL A 6 23.15 60.59 19.74
CA VAL A 6 22.03 60.07 18.93
C VAL A 6 22.33 58.66 18.41
N PHE A 7 23.54 58.42 17.90
CA PHE A 7 23.94 57.10 17.43
C PHE A 7 23.90 56.02 18.53
N LEU A 8 24.41 56.34 19.72
CA LEU A 8 24.36 55.43 20.88
C LEU A 8 22.92 55.19 21.36
N GLN A 9 22.06 56.20 21.30
CA GLN A 9 20.64 56.05 21.64
C GLN A 9 19.88 55.22 20.62
N GLU A 10 20.28 55.21 19.35
CA GLU A 10 19.72 54.34 18.31
C GLU A 10 20.20 52.89 18.42
N GLU A 11 21.47 52.66 18.75
CA GLU A 11 21.98 51.30 19.02
C GLU A 11 21.33 50.68 20.26
N LEU A 12 21.17 51.43 21.34
CA LEU A 12 20.50 50.95 22.56
C LEU A 12 18.99 50.69 22.38
N ARG A 13 18.37 51.20 21.30
CA ARG A 13 16.97 50.91 20.95
C ARG A 13 16.81 49.68 20.07
N LYS A 14 17.88 49.14 19.48
CA LYS A 14 17.82 47.85 18.78
C LYS A 14 17.76 46.76 19.84
N GLY A 15 16.63 46.06 19.93
CA GLY A 15 16.46 44.97 20.90
C GLY A 15 17.50 43.86 20.66
N ASP A 16 17.94 43.21 21.74
CA ASP A 16 18.98 42.16 21.75
C ASP A 16 18.64 40.91 20.92
N TYR A 17 17.49 40.88 20.26
CA TYR A 17 17.05 39.78 19.41
C TYR A 17 17.07 40.19 17.93
N PRO A 18 17.76 39.46 17.04
CA PRO A 18 17.82 39.72 15.60
C PRO A 18 16.51 39.46 14.83
N TRP A 19 15.37 39.41 15.54
CA TRP A 19 14.09 38.95 15.02
C TRP A 19 13.20 40.19 14.96
N GLU A 20 13.07 40.78 13.78
CA GLU A 20 12.28 41.99 13.57
C GLU A 20 10.79 41.64 13.47
N GLY A 21 10.20 41.27 14.61
CA GLY A 21 8.75 41.19 14.81
C GLY A 21 8.16 39.79 14.94
N ASP A 22 6.87 39.78 15.29
CA ASP A 22 6.08 38.60 15.65
C ASP A 22 6.03 37.52 14.55
N ASN A 23 6.25 37.91 13.29
CA ASN A 23 6.25 37.00 12.15
C ASN A 23 7.47 36.05 12.15
N ASP A 24 8.65 36.54 12.52
CA ASP A 24 9.85 35.71 12.56
C ASP A 24 9.83 34.77 13.78
N LEU A 25 9.27 35.24 14.89
CA LEU A 25 8.98 34.41 16.05
C LEU A 25 7.99 33.27 15.71
N LEU A 26 6.93 33.58 14.95
CA LEU A 26 5.95 32.58 14.51
C LEU A 26 6.57 31.55 13.56
N LYS A 27 7.43 31.97 12.62
CA LYS A 27 8.13 31.04 11.70
C LYS A 27 9.00 30.05 12.47
N GLU A 28 9.78 30.52 13.44
CA GLU A 28 10.66 29.67 14.23
C GLU A 28 9.90 28.80 15.23
N SER A 29 8.80 29.30 15.79
CA SER A 29 7.88 28.48 16.59
C SER A 29 7.32 27.32 15.75
N ASN A 30 6.93 27.58 14.50
CA ASN A 30 6.45 26.55 13.58
C ASN A 30 7.56 25.54 13.22
N LYS A 31 8.78 26.01 12.95
CA LYS A 31 9.93 25.11 12.72
C LYS A 31 10.23 24.25 13.94
N HIS A 32 10.22 24.84 15.13
CA HIS A 32 10.45 24.11 16.38
C HIS A 32 9.39 23.03 16.57
N LYS A 33 8.11 23.33 16.29
CA LYS A 33 7.02 22.35 16.34
C LYS A 33 7.26 21.18 15.38
N LEU A 34 7.62 21.45 14.12
CA LEU A 34 7.92 20.40 13.14
C LEU A 34 9.12 19.53 13.55
N LEU A 35 10.14 20.14 14.17
CA LEU A 35 11.30 19.43 14.70
C LEU A 35 10.92 18.51 15.86
N LEU A 36 10.05 18.97 16.77
CA LEU A 36 9.54 18.14 17.87
C LEU A 36 8.72 16.95 17.36
N GLU A 37 7.84 17.18 16.37
CA GLU A 37 7.07 16.11 15.71
C GLU A 37 8.00 15.08 15.05
N SER A 38 9.06 15.55 14.38
CA SER A 38 10.07 14.68 13.77
C SER A 38 10.87 13.88 14.81
N ILE A 39 11.24 14.51 15.93
CA ILE A 39 11.94 13.86 17.03
C ILE A 39 11.07 12.75 17.64
N ASP A 40 9.78 13.00 17.84
CA ASP A 40 8.87 12.00 18.38
C ASP A 40 8.66 10.82 17.41
N GLU A 41 8.60 11.09 16.10
CA GLU A 41 8.58 10.03 15.10
C GLU A 41 9.87 9.21 15.11
N PHE A 42 11.04 9.85 15.17
CA PHE A 42 12.31 9.13 15.27
C PHE A 42 12.42 8.30 16.55
N LYS A 43 11.92 8.80 17.69
CA LYS A 43 11.85 8.03 18.94
C LYS A 43 11.00 6.77 18.81
N LYS A 44 9.92 6.80 18.03
CA LYS A 44 9.08 5.62 17.74
C LYS A 44 9.77 4.64 16.79
N GLN A 45 10.49 5.15 15.79
CA GLN A 45 11.16 4.30 14.80
C GLN A 45 12.43 3.62 15.33
N LEU A 46 13.15 4.27 16.25
CA LEU A 46 14.41 3.77 16.82
C LEU A 46 14.32 2.36 17.45
N PRO A 47 13.32 2.04 18.32
CA PRO A 47 13.17 0.69 18.86
C PRO A 47 12.81 -0.34 17.78
N LEU A 48 11.95 0.01 16.82
CA LEU A 48 11.58 -0.87 15.71
C LEU A 48 12.79 -1.21 14.83
N LEU A 49 13.64 -0.22 14.53
CA LEU A 49 14.86 -0.43 13.77
C LEU A 49 15.89 -1.24 14.55
N LYS A 50 16.04 -1.01 15.86
CA LYS A 50 16.89 -1.84 16.73
C LYS A 50 16.44 -3.30 16.73
N GLU A 51 15.13 -3.54 16.81
CA GLU A 51 14.56 -4.89 16.75
C GLU A 51 14.77 -5.54 15.37
N LYS A 52 14.54 -4.80 14.28
CA LYS A 52 14.84 -5.27 12.92
C LYS A 52 16.31 -5.64 12.74
N ILE A 53 17.25 -4.85 13.28
CA ILE A 53 18.69 -5.16 13.24
C ILE A 53 18.99 -6.43 14.06
N LYS A 54 18.38 -6.58 15.24
CA LYS A 54 18.53 -7.79 16.06
C LYS A 54 18.02 -9.04 15.33
N ASN A 55 16.88 -8.92 14.66
CA ASN A 55 16.27 -10.00 13.88
C ASN A 55 17.03 -10.28 12.58
N ALA A 56 17.67 -9.28 11.96
CA ALA A 56 18.51 -9.46 10.78
C ALA A 56 19.81 -10.24 11.07
N ARG A 57 20.27 -10.26 12.33
CA ARG A 57 21.40 -11.12 12.76
C ARG A 57 21.01 -12.59 12.85
N VAL A 58 19.72 -12.89 12.90
CA VAL A 58 19.19 -14.25 12.85
C VAL A 58 18.84 -14.52 11.40
N CYS A 59 19.31 -15.66 10.88
CA CYS A 59 18.93 -16.05 9.54
C CYS A 59 17.39 -16.13 9.48
N GLY A 60 16.77 -15.52 8.45
CA GLY A 60 15.31 -15.35 8.39
C GLY A 60 14.53 -16.67 8.49
N PRO A 61 13.19 -16.64 8.57
CA PRO A 61 12.36 -17.84 8.84
C PRO A 61 12.55 -18.99 7.84
N ASP A 62 13.07 -18.67 6.65
CA ASP A 62 13.38 -19.63 5.59
C ASP A 62 14.80 -20.20 5.63
N CYS A 63 15.67 -19.62 6.45
CA CYS A 63 17.05 -20.03 6.58
C CYS A 63 17.20 -20.99 7.75
N ARG A 64 17.44 -22.26 7.40
CA ARG A 64 17.56 -23.35 8.38
C ARG A 64 18.96 -23.47 9.00
N LEU A 65 19.85 -22.51 8.72
CA LEU A 65 21.21 -22.51 9.25
C LEU A 65 21.19 -22.15 10.74
N LYS A 66 21.64 -23.08 11.59
CA LYS A 66 21.89 -22.77 13.00
C LYS A 66 23.27 -22.14 13.12
N HIS A 67 23.46 -21.29 14.13
CA HIS A 67 24.77 -20.70 14.40
C HIS A 67 25.82 -21.79 14.71
N ASP A 68 25.37 -22.88 15.33
CA ASP A 68 26.18 -24.10 15.60
C ASP A 68 26.59 -24.84 14.32
N ASP A 69 25.93 -24.59 13.18
CA ASP A 69 26.31 -25.12 11.87
C ASP A 69 27.59 -24.53 11.31
N LEU A 70 27.96 -23.34 11.79
CA LEU A 70 29.11 -22.59 11.33
C LEU A 70 30.24 -22.55 12.37
N HIS A 71 29.97 -22.95 13.61
CA HIS A 71 30.96 -22.95 14.67
C HIS A 71 31.97 -24.11 14.49
N ILE A 72 33.27 -23.77 14.45
CA ILE A 72 34.38 -24.72 14.47
C ILE A 72 35.16 -24.49 15.76
N ASN A 73 35.33 -25.54 16.56
CA ASN A 73 36.24 -25.48 17.70
C ASN A 73 37.67 -25.69 17.21
N LEU A 74 38.51 -24.66 17.35
CA LEU A 74 39.89 -24.68 16.88
C LEU A 74 40.84 -25.42 17.84
N ASP A 75 40.48 -25.53 19.12
CA ASP A 75 41.34 -26.10 20.17
C ASP A 75 41.47 -27.63 20.06
N ILE A 76 40.55 -28.28 19.35
CA ILE A 76 40.47 -29.74 19.23
C ILE A 76 40.74 -30.21 17.78
N LEU A 77 41.09 -29.29 16.88
CA LEU A 77 41.07 -29.50 15.44
C LEU A 77 42.13 -30.50 14.93
N THR A 78 41.83 -31.79 15.06
CA THR A 78 42.61 -32.87 14.47
C THR A 78 42.34 -32.99 12.95
N PRO A 79 43.21 -33.64 12.17
CA PRO A 79 42.96 -33.90 10.75
C PRO A 79 41.62 -34.62 10.48
N ALA A 80 41.22 -35.52 11.39
CA ALA A 80 39.95 -36.22 11.31
C ALA A 80 38.75 -35.30 11.56
N GLU A 81 38.86 -34.37 12.51
CA GLU A 81 37.83 -33.36 12.77
C GLU A 81 37.70 -32.37 11.62
N LEU A 82 38.83 -31.92 11.06
CA LEU A 82 38.84 -31.08 9.87
C LEU A 82 38.10 -31.74 8.71
N LEU A 83 38.36 -33.03 8.45
CA LEU A 83 37.66 -33.79 7.41
C LEU A 83 36.15 -33.89 7.66
N ARG A 84 35.71 -34.07 8.92
CA ARG A 84 34.28 -34.08 9.27
C ARG A 84 33.64 -32.72 9.03
N THR A 85 34.32 -31.64 9.40
CA THR A 85 33.87 -30.26 9.19
C THR A 85 33.73 -29.94 7.70
N VAL A 86 34.71 -30.33 6.88
CA VAL A 86 34.64 -30.17 5.41
C VAL A 86 33.43 -30.92 4.86
N LYS A 87 33.22 -32.20 5.22
CA LYS A 87 32.04 -32.98 4.78
C LYS A 87 30.71 -32.37 5.24
N ARG A 88 30.68 -31.76 6.42
CA ARG A 88 29.50 -31.04 6.92
C ARG A 88 29.22 -29.83 6.03
N PHE A 89 30.23 -29.03 5.71
CA PHE A 89 30.08 -27.87 4.83
C PHE A 89 29.70 -28.25 3.40
N GLU A 90 30.18 -29.37 2.86
CA GLU A 90 29.75 -29.86 1.55
C GLU A 90 28.26 -30.23 1.52
N ARG A 91 27.75 -30.85 2.58
CA ARG A 91 26.31 -31.11 2.73
C ARG A 91 25.52 -29.81 2.84
N LEU A 92 25.97 -28.91 3.70
CA LEU A 92 25.35 -27.60 3.91
C LEU A 92 25.29 -26.78 2.61
N LYS A 93 26.36 -26.80 1.81
CA LYS A 93 26.41 -26.21 0.47
C LYS A 93 25.33 -26.81 -0.43
N THR A 94 25.21 -28.13 -0.48
CA THR A 94 24.19 -28.83 -1.29
C THR A 94 22.77 -28.44 -0.86
N ASP A 95 22.50 -28.41 0.44
CA ASP A 95 21.19 -28.04 0.99
C ASP A 95 20.83 -26.57 0.69
N LEU A 96 21.81 -25.67 0.80
CA LEU A 96 21.64 -24.25 0.46
C LEU A 96 21.38 -24.05 -1.03
N ILE A 97 22.10 -24.76 -1.92
CA ILE A 97 21.86 -24.71 -3.37
C ILE A 97 20.45 -25.20 -3.70
N SER A 98 20.00 -26.30 -3.07
CA SER A 98 18.64 -26.82 -3.23
C SER A 98 17.58 -25.80 -2.78
N THR A 99 17.79 -25.20 -1.61
CA THR A 99 16.90 -24.16 -1.06
C THR A 99 16.84 -22.94 -1.98
N LEU A 100 17.99 -22.48 -2.49
CA LEU A 100 18.07 -21.36 -3.43
C LEU A 100 17.25 -21.64 -4.70
N ARG A 101 17.46 -22.78 -5.34
CA ARG A 101 16.70 -23.18 -6.54
C ARG A 101 15.20 -23.25 -6.29
N SER A 102 14.78 -23.77 -5.13
CA SER A 102 13.37 -23.82 -4.75
C SER A 102 12.77 -22.41 -4.61
N LYS A 103 13.52 -21.48 -4.01
CA LYS A 103 13.11 -20.08 -3.86
C LYS A 103 13.03 -19.36 -5.21
N GLU A 104 14.02 -19.56 -6.09
CA GLU A 104 14.01 -19.03 -7.45
C GLU A 104 12.78 -19.52 -8.23
N TRP A 105 12.47 -20.81 -8.15
CA TRP A 105 11.29 -21.37 -8.79
C TRP A 105 9.98 -20.77 -8.25
N ARG A 106 9.88 -20.58 -6.94
CA ARG A 106 8.70 -19.93 -6.31
C ARG A 106 8.55 -18.49 -6.78
N LEU A 107 9.64 -17.73 -6.85
CA LEU A 107 9.63 -16.35 -7.34
C LEU A 107 9.20 -16.27 -8.82
N ASP A 108 9.68 -17.18 -9.67
CA ASP A 108 9.22 -17.27 -11.06
C ASP A 108 7.72 -17.57 -11.16
N SER A 109 7.23 -18.50 -10.34
CA SER A 109 5.80 -18.83 -10.26
C SER A 109 4.95 -17.63 -9.82
N GLU A 110 5.39 -16.91 -8.78
CA GLU A 110 4.71 -15.72 -8.26
C GLU A 110 4.72 -14.57 -9.27
N SER A 111 5.85 -14.35 -9.96
CA SER A 111 5.97 -13.36 -11.03
C SER A 111 4.98 -13.62 -12.16
N LYS A 112 4.86 -14.89 -12.62
CA LYS A 112 3.87 -15.29 -13.63
C LYS A 112 2.43 -15.08 -13.14
N LEU A 113 2.15 -15.36 -11.87
CA LEU A 113 0.83 -15.10 -11.29
C LEU A 113 0.52 -13.60 -11.25
N PHE A 114 1.48 -12.78 -10.85
CA PHE A 114 1.34 -11.33 -10.81
C PHE A 114 0.99 -10.76 -12.19
N VAL A 115 1.70 -11.18 -13.25
CA VAL A 115 1.40 -10.74 -14.62
C VAL A 115 -0.04 -11.08 -14.99
N ARG A 116 -0.49 -12.33 -14.77
CA ARG A 116 -1.88 -12.75 -15.07
C ARG A 116 -2.92 -11.93 -14.31
N VAL A 117 -2.70 -11.70 -13.01
CA VAL A 117 -3.60 -10.90 -12.18
C VAL A 117 -3.62 -9.44 -12.64
N ASN A 118 -2.47 -8.90 -13.04
CA ASN A 118 -2.37 -7.55 -13.56
C ASN A 118 -3.09 -7.38 -14.91
N ASP A 119 -3.00 -8.37 -15.79
CA ASP A 119 -3.74 -8.40 -17.06
C ASP A 119 -5.25 -8.45 -16.79
N GLN A 120 -5.69 -9.28 -15.85
CA GLN A 120 -7.10 -9.35 -15.43
C GLN A 120 -7.59 -8.01 -14.83
N ARG A 121 -6.77 -7.36 -14.00
CA ARG A 121 -7.06 -6.01 -13.46
C ARG A 121 -7.27 -5.01 -14.61
N SER A 122 -6.37 -5.03 -15.60
CA SER A 122 -6.42 -4.11 -16.75
C SER A 122 -7.67 -4.36 -17.60
N TYR A 123 -8.03 -5.63 -17.82
CA TYR A 123 -9.27 -6.02 -18.49
C TYR A 123 -10.51 -5.48 -17.75
N LEU A 124 -10.62 -5.73 -16.44
CA LEU A 124 -11.77 -5.25 -15.65
C LEU A 124 -11.85 -3.72 -15.60
N GLN A 125 -10.71 -3.04 -15.57
CA GLN A 125 -10.66 -1.58 -15.61
C GLN A 125 -11.21 -1.04 -16.95
N ASN A 126 -10.91 -1.71 -18.06
CA ASN A 126 -11.47 -1.36 -19.37
C ASN A 126 -12.99 -1.58 -19.41
N GLU A 127 -13.48 -2.72 -18.89
CA GLU A 127 -14.93 -2.99 -18.81
C GLU A 127 -15.66 -1.95 -17.97
N LEU A 128 -15.10 -1.57 -16.81
CA LEU A 128 -15.66 -0.51 -15.97
C LEU A 128 -15.73 0.83 -16.70
N MET A 129 -14.68 1.20 -17.44
CA MET A 129 -14.65 2.41 -18.25
C MET A 129 -15.75 2.39 -19.32
N ILE A 130 -15.93 1.26 -20.01
CA ILE A 130 -17.00 1.10 -21.01
C ILE A 130 -18.37 1.24 -20.36
N CYS A 131 -18.61 0.60 -19.21
CA CYS A 131 -19.86 0.72 -18.46
C CYS A 131 -20.13 2.18 -18.03
N GLN A 132 -19.13 2.88 -17.50
CA GLN A 132 -19.24 4.29 -17.12
C GLN A 132 -19.60 5.17 -18.32
N ASN A 133 -18.95 4.97 -19.46
CA ASN A 133 -19.26 5.69 -20.69
C ASN A 133 -20.69 5.42 -21.17
N ASN A 134 -21.16 4.17 -21.08
CA ASN A 134 -22.53 3.82 -21.44
C ASN A 134 -23.55 4.47 -20.49
N ILE A 135 -23.29 4.47 -19.17
CA ILE A 135 -24.12 5.16 -18.19
C ILE A 135 -24.20 6.65 -18.50
N LEU A 136 -23.06 7.30 -18.76
CA LEU A 136 -23.02 8.72 -19.12
C LEU A 136 -23.85 9.02 -20.38
N ARG A 137 -23.75 8.18 -21.41
CA ARG A 137 -24.55 8.32 -22.65
C ARG A 137 -26.04 8.17 -22.37
N LEU A 138 -26.43 7.17 -21.58
CA LEU A 138 -27.84 6.97 -21.21
C LEU A 138 -28.39 8.11 -20.36
N GLN A 139 -27.61 8.64 -19.42
CA GLN A 139 -27.97 9.80 -18.60
C GLN A 139 -28.13 11.07 -19.45
N LYS A 140 -27.22 11.32 -20.40
CA LYS A 140 -27.34 12.45 -21.35
C LYS A 140 -28.58 12.33 -22.25
N ASN A 141 -28.98 11.11 -22.60
CA ASN A 141 -30.20 10.83 -23.36
C ASN A 141 -31.45 10.71 -22.47
N GLY A 142 -31.34 10.91 -21.15
CA GLY A 142 -32.44 10.83 -20.20
C GLY A 142 -33.68 11.66 -20.55
N PRO A 143 -33.56 12.90 -21.09
CA PRO A 143 -34.72 13.69 -21.51
C PRO A 143 -35.42 13.15 -22.76
N TYR A 144 -34.71 12.41 -23.62
CA TYR A 144 -35.26 11.87 -24.87
C TYR A 144 -36.24 10.72 -24.60
N TRP A 145 -35.96 9.88 -23.61
CA TRP A 145 -36.86 8.79 -23.19
C TRP A 145 -38.07 9.25 -22.37
N GLN A 146 -38.06 10.47 -21.83
CA GLN A 146 -39.21 11.05 -21.13
C GLN A 146 -40.27 11.62 -22.07
N HIS A 147 -39.92 11.93 -23.32
CA HIS A 147 -40.83 12.46 -24.34
C HIS A 147 -41.39 11.41 -25.32
N ILE A 148 -41.00 10.14 -25.18
CA ILE A 148 -41.64 9.05 -25.91
C ILE A 148 -42.93 8.73 -25.17
N SER A 149 -44.07 9.15 -25.74
CA SER A 149 -45.39 8.72 -25.29
C SER A 149 -45.38 7.20 -25.23
N ARG A 150 -45.38 6.64 -24.01
CA ARG A 150 -45.46 5.20 -23.78
C ARG A 150 -46.84 4.74 -24.27
N ASN A 151 -46.94 4.43 -25.55
CA ASN A 151 -47.97 3.53 -26.02
C ASN A 151 -47.73 2.19 -25.30
N ASN A 152 -48.71 1.76 -24.51
CA ASN A 152 -48.65 0.62 -23.58
C ASN A 152 -48.36 -0.76 -24.22
N ASP A 153 -47.90 -0.81 -25.48
CA ASP A 153 -47.70 -2.05 -26.24
C ASP A 153 -46.23 -2.38 -26.56
N GLU A 154 -45.26 -1.59 -26.10
CA GLU A 154 -43.84 -1.96 -26.23
C GLU A 154 -43.42 -2.91 -25.10
N ARG A 155 -43.67 -4.19 -25.36
CA ARG A 155 -43.21 -5.33 -24.57
C ARG A 155 -41.70 -5.24 -24.34
N VAL A 156 -41.28 -5.10 -23.09
CA VAL A 156 -39.89 -5.32 -22.69
C VAL A 156 -39.56 -6.79 -22.97
N LEU A 157 -38.83 -7.04 -24.06
CA LEU A 157 -38.29 -8.34 -24.40
C LEU A 157 -37.14 -8.65 -23.45
N ASP A 158 -37.40 -9.43 -22.41
CA ASP A 158 -36.35 -10.09 -21.65
C ASP A 158 -35.70 -11.15 -22.56
N PRO A 159 -34.40 -11.01 -22.93
CA PRO A 159 -33.73 -11.94 -23.83
C PRO A 159 -33.74 -13.39 -23.35
N LYS A 160 -33.97 -13.62 -22.04
CA LYS A 160 -34.03 -14.95 -21.44
C LYS A 160 -35.45 -15.51 -21.29
N ARG A 161 -36.49 -14.68 -21.36
CA ARG A 161 -37.88 -15.11 -21.07
C ARG A 161 -38.80 -15.16 -22.27
N GLY A 162 -38.36 -14.70 -23.45
CA GLY A 162 -39.16 -14.74 -24.66
C GLY A 162 -40.47 -13.94 -24.54
N PRO A 163 -41.33 -13.95 -25.57
CA PRO A 163 -42.54 -13.15 -25.56
C PRO A 163 -43.53 -13.64 -24.49
N ILE A 164 -43.92 -12.75 -23.57
CA ILE A 164 -44.96 -13.02 -22.57
C ILE A 164 -46.26 -13.37 -23.31
N LYS A 165 -46.79 -14.58 -23.06
CA LYS A 165 -48.09 -15.00 -23.57
C LYS A 165 -49.17 -14.18 -22.86
N LYS A 166 -49.98 -13.43 -23.62
CA LYS A 166 -51.15 -12.71 -23.10
C LYS A 166 -52.17 -13.74 -22.60
N SER A 167 -52.18 -14.03 -21.29
CA SER A 167 -53.34 -14.66 -20.66
C SER A 167 -54.45 -13.61 -20.58
N PHE A 168 -55.57 -13.87 -21.25
CA PHE A 168 -56.78 -13.09 -21.08
C PHE A 168 -57.20 -13.19 -19.61
N GLY A 169 -57.22 -12.05 -18.91
CA GLY A 169 -57.56 -11.98 -17.50
C GLY A 169 -59.06 -12.18 -17.29
N GLU A 170 -59.43 -13.27 -16.61
CA GLU A 170 -60.63 -13.27 -15.79
C GLU A 170 -60.39 -12.29 -14.63
N ARG A 171 -61.27 -11.28 -14.51
CA ARG A 171 -61.26 -10.34 -13.39
C ARG A 171 -61.39 -11.12 -12.08
N LEU A 172 -60.38 -11.03 -11.23
CA LEU A 172 -60.52 -11.48 -9.84
C LEU A 172 -61.60 -10.64 -9.14
N PRO A 173 -62.46 -11.27 -8.31
CA PRO A 173 -63.59 -10.56 -7.69
C PRO A 173 -63.11 -9.55 -6.64
N PRO A 174 -63.88 -8.49 -6.37
CA PRO A 174 -63.52 -7.47 -5.39
C PRO A 174 -63.53 -8.06 -3.97
N ILE A 175 -62.55 -7.68 -3.17
CA ILE A 175 -62.48 -8.02 -1.75
C ILE A 175 -63.59 -7.23 -1.03
N ALA A 176 -64.51 -7.94 -0.38
CA ALA A 176 -65.52 -7.32 0.48
C ALA A 176 -64.85 -6.72 1.72
N ALA A 177 -64.99 -5.40 1.90
CA ALA A 177 -64.66 -4.74 3.15
C ALA A 177 -65.81 -4.94 4.14
N GLN A 178 -65.49 -5.45 5.34
CA GLN A 178 -66.33 -5.33 6.53
C GLN A 178 -66.03 -4.00 7.23
#